data_AF-A0A3D4JRH1-F1
#
_entry.id   AF-A0A3D4JRH1-F1
#
_cell.length_a   1.000
_cell.length_b   1.000
_cell.length_c   1.000
_cell.angle_alpha   90.00
_cell.angle_beta   90.00
_cell.angle_gamma   90.00
#
_symmetry.space_group_name_H-M   'P 1'
#
loop_
_entity.id
_entity.type
_entity.pdbx_description
1 polymer ?
#
loop_
_entity_poly.entity_id
_entity_poly.type
_entity_poly.pdbx_seq_one_letter_code
_entity_poly.pdbx_strand_id
1 'polypeptide(L)'
;MFFFISVKSQQIDWDRINSNNVLSIIAVQNQDLVASSDIIQMGNGNHVELSINAKTDIAVRQSGDYNTLYFVNSFSEAETKTAITTQGNNNIIDITGSNSISENLQIHVKGDNKTIFMRNY
;
A
#
# COMPACT_ATOMS: atom_id res chain seq x y z
N MET A 1 -2.02 14.80 48.37
CA MET A 1 -2.63 13.46 48.20
C MET A 1 -2.55 13.11 46.72
N PHE A 2 -2.13 11.88 46.37
CA PHE A 2 -1.96 11.51 44.95
C PHE A 2 -3.32 11.24 44.29
N PHE A 3 -3.53 11.80 43.10
CA PHE A 3 -4.63 11.41 42.20
C PHE A 3 -4.14 10.28 41.30
N PHE A 4 -4.77 9.11 41.41
CA PHE A 4 -4.57 8.01 40.47
C PHE A 4 -5.60 8.14 39.34
N ILE A 5 -5.12 8.37 38.11
CA ILE A 5 -5.96 8.44 36.91
C ILE A 5 -5.93 7.07 36.23
N SER A 6 -6.99 6.27 36.40
CA SER A 6 -7.11 4.97 35.74
C SER A 6 -7.44 5.13 34.26
N VAL A 7 -6.41 5.20 33.42
CA VAL A 7 -6.55 5.15 31.96
C VAL A 7 -6.97 3.74 31.56
N LYS A 8 -7.99 3.61 30.69
CA LYS A 8 -8.34 2.30 30.11
C LYS A 8 -7.30 1.89 29.07
N SER A 9 -6.64 0.77 29.28
CA SER A 9 -5.89 0.09 28.21
C SER A 9 -6.88 -0.39 27.13
N GLN A 10 -6.47 -0.36 25.86
CA GLN A 10 -7.25 -0.93 24.77
C GLN A 10 -7.13 -2.45 24.79
N GLN A 11 -8.18 -3.14 25.24
CA GLN A 11 -8.21 -4.61 25.31
C GLN A 11 -8.52 -5.22 23.94
N ILE A 12 -7.48 -5.39 23.12
CA ILE A 12 -7.57 -6.15 21.86
C ILE A 12 -7.52 -7.65 22.18
N ASP A 13 -8.46 -8.40 21.61
CA ASP A 13 -8.62 -9.83 21.76
C ASP A 13 -7.84 -10.55 20.63
N TRP A 14 -6.57 -10.84 20.91
CA TRP A 14 -5.60 -11.33 19.92
C TRP A 14 -5.98 -12.69 19.32
N ASP A 15 -6.69 -13.54 20.08
CA ASP A 15 -7.13 -14.87 19.63
C ASP A 15 -8.26 -14.80 18.59
N ARG A 16 -8.81 -13.60 18.34
CA ARG A 16 -9.91 -13.38 17.38
C ARG A 16 -9.48 -12.73 16.07
N ILE A 17 -8.17 -12.45 15.89
CA ILE A 17 -7.64 -11.85 14.67
C ILE A 17 -7.59 -12.89 13.53
N ASN A 18 -8.12 -12.52 12.37
CA ASN A 18 -8.13 -13.33 11.15
C ASN A 18 -8.19 -12.43 9.89
N SER A 19 -8.15 -13.03 8.70
CA SER A 19 -8.19 -12.34 7.41
C SER A 19 -9.34 -11.34 7.24
N ASN A 20 -10.46 -11.55 7.93
CA ASN A 20 -11.69 -10.78 7.74
C ASN A 20 -11.78 -9.56 8.67
N ASN A 21 -10.89 -9.43 9.67
CA ASN A 21 -10.89 -8.32 10.64
C ASN A 21 -9.51 -7.70 10.93
N VAL A 22 -8.42 -8.29 10.44
CA VAL A 22 -7.05 -7.75 10.65
C VAL A 22 -6.93 -6.28 10.23
N LEU A 23 -7.54 -5.90 9.10
CA LEU A 23 -7.52 -4.53 8.59
C LEU A 23 -8.27 -3.52 9.48
N SER A 24 -9.43 -3.90 10.02
CA SER A 24 -10.20 -3.01 10.90
C SER A 24 -9.57 -2.86 12.28
N ILE A 25 -8.88 -3.90 12.77
CA ILE A 25 -8.10 -3.84 14.02
C ILE A 25 -6.89 -2.89 13.86
N ILE A 26 -6.17 -2.97 12.73
CA ILE A 26 -5.08 -2.04 12.40
C ILE A 26 -5.59 -0.59 12.31
N ALA A 27 -6.74 -0.36 11.68
CA ALA A 27 -7.32 0.99 11.56
C ALA A 27 -7.68 1.61 12.93
N VAL A 28 -8.16 0.82 13.90
CA VAL A 28 -8.51 1.32 15.24
C VAL A 28 -7.27 1.73 16.07
N GLN A 29 -6.11 1.13 15.81
CA GLN A 29 -4.86 1.43 16.54
C GLN A 29 -4.16 2.72 16.10
N ASN A 30 -4.44 3.23 14.89
CA ASN A 30 -3.65 4.27 14.23
C ASN A 30 -4.42 5.59 14.03
N GLN A 31 -4.92 6.18 15.12
CA GLN A 31 -5.85 7.32 15.06
C GLN A 31 -5.18 8.68 14.73
N ASP A 32 -3.85 8.78 14.86
CA ASP A 32 -3.08 10.03 14.69
C ASP A 32 -2.05 9.97 13.53
N LEU A 33 -2.45 9.50 12.34
CA LEU A 33 -1.60 9.49 11.13
C LEU A 33 -2.25 10.29 9.98
N VAL A 34 -1.43 11.08 9.28
CA VAL A 34 -1.90 12.09 8.31
C VAL A 34 -2.02 11.54 6.87
N ALA A 35 -1.59 10.29 6.60
CA ALA A 35 -1.84 9.59 5.35
C ALA A 35 -1.64 8.06 5.42
N SER A 36 -2.42 7.31 4.62
CA SER A 36 -2.37 5.84 4.38
C SER A 36 -3.10 5.45 3.07
N SER A 37 -2.67 4.43 2.30
CA SER A 37 -3.58 3.57 1.48
C SER A 37 -3.07 2.12 1.39
N ASP A 38 -3.95 1.14 1.11
CA ASP A 38 -3.63 -0.28 0.90
C ASP A 38 -4.61 -0.92 -0.12
N ILE A 39 -4.10 -1.75 -1.04
CA ILE A 39 -4.86 -2.50 -2.06
C ILE A 39 -4.41 -3.97 -2.04
N ILE A 40 -5.34 -4.93 -2.06
CA ILE A 40 -5.04 -6.37 -2.14
C ILE A 40 -5.97 -7.08 -3.13
N GLN A 41 -5.42 -7.85 -4.06
CA GLN A 41 -6.13 -8.62 -5.08
C GLN A 41 -5.53 -10.05 -5.19
N MET A 42 -6.37 -11.07 -5.40
CA MET A 42 -5.97 -12.47 -5.52
C MET A 42 -6.77 -13.15 -6.63
N GLY A 43 -6.09 -13.90 -7.50
CA GLY A 43 -6.64 -14.41 -8.77
C GLY A 43 -5.75 -14.00 -9.95
N ASN A 44 -6.04 -14.50 -11.16
CA ASN A 44 -5.31 -14.11 -12.36
C ASN A 44 -5.97 -12.91 -13.05
N GLY A 45 -5.17 -12.07 -13.73
CA GLY A 45 -5.68 -10.92 -14.48
C GLY A 45 -6.07 -9.71 -13.62
N ASN A 46 -5.46 -9.54 -12.45
CA ASN A 46 -5.74 -8.38 -11.58
C ASN A 46 -5.30 -7.06 -12.25
N HIS A 47 -6.03 -5.96 -12.05
CA HIS A 47 -5.76 -4.68 -12.73
C HIS A 47 -5.99 -3.48 -11.79
N VAL A 48 -5.15 -2.43 -11.90
CA VAL A 48 -5.09 -1.24 -11.02
C VAL A 48 -4.48 -0.02 -11.75
N GLU A 49 -4.93 1.22 -11.47
CA GLU A 49 -4.42 2.50 -12.02
C GLU A 49 -4.49 3.66 -10.97
N LEU A 50 -3.41 4.46 -10.72
CA LEU A 50 -3.21 5.29 -9.47
C LEU A 50 -2.39 6.62 -9.62
N SER A 51 -2.27 7.51 -8.58
CA SER A 51 -1.39 8.75 -8.54
C SER A 51 -1.33 9.55 -7.17
N ILE A 52 -0.15 9.92 -6.58
CA ILE A 52 0.14 10.96 -5.49
C ILE A 52 1.69 11.21 -5.25
N ASN A 53 2.16 12.23 -4.43
CA ASN A 53 3.47 13.00 -4.55
C ASN A 53 4.49 13.32 -3.33
N ALA A 54 4.49 14.40 -2.50
CA ALA A 54 5.23 14.67 -1.16
C ALA A 54 4.40 15.23 0.11
N LYS A 55 3.60 14.45 0.92
CA LYS A 55 2.30 14.60 1.74
C LYS A 55 0.92 13.89 1.30
N THR A 56 0.70 12.55 1.49
CA THR A 56 -0.34 11.48 1.14
C THR A 56 0.29 10.01 1.31
N ASP A 57 -0.23 8.85 0.79
CA ASP A 57 0.30 7.44 0.99
C ASP A 57 -0.36 6.30 0.13
N ILE A 58 0.23 5.09 -0.03
CA ILE A 58 -0.23 3.90 -0.81
C ILE A 58 0.49 2.55 -0.49
N ALA A 59 -0.22 1.42 -0.69
CA ALA A 59 0.31 0.06 -0.82
C ALA A 59 -0.57 -0.81 -1.75
N VAL A 60 0.00 -1.85 -2.38
CA VAL A 60 -0.65 -2.73 -3.39
C VAL A 60 -0.09 -4.15 -3.27
N ARG A 61 -0.95 -5.17 -3.31
CA ARG A 61 -0.56 -6.59 -3.35
C ARG A 61 -1.42 -7.36 -4.35
N GLN A 62 -0.83 -7.97 -5.37
CA GLN A 62 -1.51 -8.76 -6.40
C GLN A 62 -0.94 -10.19 -6.40
N SER A 63 -1.79 -11.22 -6.40
CA SER A 63 -1.36 -12.62 -6.37
C SER A 63 -2.08 -13.47 -7.41
N GLY A 64 -1.36 -13.77 -8.50
CA GLY A 64 -1.76 -14.58 -9.64
C GLY A 64 -1.00 -14.17 -10.91
N ASP A 65 -1.32 -14.79 -12.04
CA ASP A 65 -0.67 -14.54 -13.32
C ASP A 65 -1.41 -13.46 -14.14
N TYR A 66 -0.70 -12.77 -15.04
CA TYR A 66 -1.23 -11.73 -15.95
C TYR A 66 -1.80 -10.47 -15.28
N ASN A 67 -1.34 -10.14 -14.08
CA ASN A 67 -1.69 -8.91 -13.39
C ASN A 67 -1.03 -7.68 -14.02
N THR A 68 -1.71 -6.54 -13.90
CA THR A 68 -1.27 -5.24 -14.41
C THR A 68 -1.44 -4.16 -13.34
N LEU A 69 -0.51 -3.21 -13.28
CA LEU A 69 -0.59 -1.99 -12.48
C LEU A 69 -0.07 -0.79 -13.27
N TYR A 70 -0.84 0.28 -13.34
CA TYR A 70 -0.46 1.60 -13.82
C TYR A 70 -0.41 2.60 -12.66
N PHE A 71 0.54 3.54 -12.63
CA PHE A 71 0.67 4.51 -11.53
C PHE A 71 1.31 5.82 -12.02
N VAL A 72 0.49 6.86 -12.23
CA VAL A 72 0.87 8.09 -12.94
C VAL A 72 1.00 9.29 -11.99
N ASN A 73 1.97 9.26 -11.07
CA ASN A 73 2.27 10.43 -10.24
C ASN A 73 3.03 11.51 -11.03
N SER A 74 2.43 12.69 -11.21
CA SER A 74 3.01 13.81 -11.97
C SER A 74 3.00 15.17 -11.24
N PHE A 75 3.17 15.18 -9.92
CA PHE A 75 2.85 16.36 -9.10
C PHE A 75 3.97 16.81 -8.15
N SER A 76 3.91 18.06 -7.68
CA SER A 76 4.90 18.68 -6.78
C SER A 76 4.70 18.24 -5.32
N GLU A 77 4.88 19.07 -4.29
CA GLU A 77 5.18 18.55 -2.94
C GLU A 77 3.92 18.03 -2.09
N ALA A 78 3.22 16.86 -2.39
CA ALA A 78 2.18 16.00 -1.60
C ALA A 78 1.79 14.40 -1.82
N GLU A 79 2.06 13.17 -1.18
CA GLU A 79 3.21 12.20 -0.77
C GLU A 79 3.38 10.92 -1.58
N THR A 80 4.64 10.54 -1.51
CA THR A 80 5.35 9.36 -1.94
C THR A 80 4.92 8.02 -1.47
N LYS A 81 4.38 7.94 -0.25
CA LYS A 81 4.41 6.65 0.41
C LYS A 81 3.64 5.65 -0.45
N THR A 82 4.26 4.54 -0.80
CA THR A 82 3.83 3.65 -1.89
C THR A 82 4.37 2.25 -1.61
N ALA A 83 3.63 1.19 -1.92
CA ALA A 83 4.17 -0.16 -1.94
C ALA A 83 3.45 -1.01 -2.98
N ILE A 84 4.14 -2.00 -3.53
CA ILE A 84 3.66 -2.90 -4.58
C ILE A 84 4.26 -4.29 -4.31
N THR A 85 3.47 -5.34 -4.39
CA THR A 85 3.92 -6.74 -4.28
C THR A 85 3.11 -7.63 -5.21
N THR A 86 3.72 -8.04 -6.32
CA THR A 86 3.01 -8.79 -7.37
C THR A 86 3.64 -10.18 -7.54
N GLN A 87 2.93 -11.23 -7.13
CA GLN A 87 3.37 -12.62 -7.23
C GLN A 87 2.62 -13.35 -8.34
N GLY A 88 3.38 -14.00 -9.23
CA GLY A 88 2.91 -14.76 -10.39
C GLY A 88 3.69 -14.39 -11.65
N ASN A 89 3.29 -14.97 -12.77
CA ASN A 89 3.98 -14.89 -14.06
C ASN A 89 3.29 -13.90 -15.01
N ASN A 90 4.02 -13.42 -16.03
CA ASN A 90 3.47 -12.56 -17.09
C ASN A 90 2.88 -11.23 -16.56
N ASN A 91 3.45 -10.72 -15.46
CA ASN A 91 2.96 -9.56 -14.72
C ASN A 91 3.60 -8.24 -15.20
N ILE A 92 2.80 -7.17 -15.28
CA ILE A 92 3.20 -5.85 -15.79
C ILE A 92 3.01 -4.77 -14.70
N ILE A 93 3.99 -3.89 -14.54
CA ILE A 93 3.93 -2.70 -13.68
C ILE A 93 4.47 -1.51 -14.49
N ASP A 94 3.77 -0.38 -14.50
CA ASP A 94 4.16 0.82 -15.26
C ASP A 94 3.89 2.10 -14.45
N ILE A 95 4.94 2.86 -14.15
CA ILE A 95 4.93 4.01 -13.25
C ILE A 95 5.39 5.26 -14.04
N THR A 96 4.69 6.39 -13.93
CA THR A 96 4.96 7.57 -14.78
C THR A 96 4.78 8.93 -14.08
N GLY A 97 5.84 9.76 -14.07
CA GLY A 97 5.75 11.22 -13.92
C GLY A 97 6.80 11.86 -12.99
N SER A 98 6.49 13.07 -12.52
CA SER A 98 7.48 14.02 -11.96
C SER A 98 7.73 13.94 -10.45
N ASN A 99 8.87 14.51 -10.07
CA ASN A 99 9.53 14.61 -8.76
C ASN A 99 8.65 14.44 -7.52
N SER A 100 9.21 13.79 -6.49
CA SER A 100 8.48 13.14 -5.40
C SER A 100 7.66 11.94 -5.91
N ILE A 101 8.37 10.99 -6.51
CA ILE A 101 7.86 9.77 -7.20
C ILE A 101 7.82 8.56 -6.25
N SER A 102 8.34 8.72 -5.03
CA SER A 102 9.18 7.74 -4.37
C SER A 102 9.10 7.61 -2.84
N GLU A 103 8.54 8.55 -2.07
CA GLU A 103 8.66 8.67 -0.59
C GLU A 103 7.89 7.61 0.25
N ASN A 104 7.80 6.37 -0.24
CA ASN A 104 8.08 5.08 0.45
C ASN A 104 8.07 3.88 -0.55
N LEU A 105 7.99 4.12 -1.87
CA LEU A 105 7.85 3.13 -2.96
C LEU A 105 8.59 1.81 -2.73
N GLN A 106 7.82 0.72 -2.67
CA GLN A 106 8.32 -0.66 -2.71
C GLN A 106 7.78 -1.39 -3.93
N ILE A 107 8.56 -2.29 -4.53
CA ILE A 107 8.11 -3.19 -5.61
C ILE A 107 8.74 -4.58 -5.42
N HIS A 108 7.99 -5.53 -4.85
CA HIS A 108 8.40 -6.93 -4.77
C HIS A 108 7.73 -7.76 -5.87
N VAL A 109 8.49 -8.45 -6.71
CA VAL A 109 7.91 -9.24 -7.81
C VAL A 109 8.50 -10.64 -7.90
N LYS A 110 7.68 -11.69 -7.75
CA LYS A 110 8.08 -13.11 -7.76
C LYS A 110 7.33 -13.89 -8.84
N GLY A 111 8.00 -14.81 -9.55
CA GLY A 111 7.49 -15.48 -10.76
C GLY A 111 8.23 -15.04 -12.03
N ASP A 112 7.93 -15.66 -13.16
CA ASP A 112 8.70 -15.54 -14.41
C ASP A 112 8.04 -14.60 -15.43
N ASN A 113 8.80 -14.16 -16.45
CA ASN A 113 8.37 -13.26 -17.53
C ASN A 113 7.64 -12.00 -17.03
N LYS A 114 8.36 -10.94 -16.61
CA LYS A 114 7.71 -9.77 -16.01
C LYS A 114 8.36 -8.47 -16.48
N THR A 115 7.53 -7.44 -16.58
CA THR A 115 7.91 -6.15 -17.16
C THR A 115 7.63 -5.04 -16.17
N ILE A 116 8.63 -4.21 -15.89
CA ILE A 116 8.49 -3.02 -15.05
C ILE A 116 8.95 -1.82 -15.88
N PHE A 117 8.05 -0.88 -16.13
CA PHE A 117 8.36 0.43 -16.69
C PHE A 117 8.29 1.48 -15.57
N MET A 118 9.24 2.41 -15.57
CA MET A 118 9.24 3.55 -14.65
C MET A 118 9.82 4.76 -15.39
N ARG A 119 9.04 5.83 -15.51
CA ARG A 119 9.24 6.89 -16.50
C ARG A 119 9.03 8.26 -15.86
N ASN A 120 10.12 8.98 -15.63
CA ASN A 120 10.08 10.24 -14.88
C ASN A 120 10.42 11.42 -15.79
N TYR A 121 9.72 12.56 -15.60
CA TYR A 121 9.74 13.72 -16.50
C TYR A 121 9.76 15.04 -15.71
#